data_AF-A0AAP5I5W1-F1
#
_entry.id   AF-A0AAP5I5W1-F1
#
_cell.length_a   1.000
_cell.length_b   1.000
_cell.length_c   1.000
_cell.angle_alpha   90.00
_cell.angle_beta   90.00
_cell.angle_gamma   90.00
#
_symmetry.space_group_name_H-M   'P 1'
#
loop_
_entity.id
_entity.type
_entity.pdbx_description
1 polymer ?
#
loop_
_entity_poly.entity_id
_entity_poly.type
_entity_poly.pdbx_seq_one_letter_code
_entity_poly.pdbx_strand_id
1 'polypeptide(L)'
;MQGSQTSELKNMLDYLPERIRQAIEEYSQQNQIPPELVIELAIAHFLDVYSVTFDDCQIDSPGMLREQNKILQIQLAAAQLNPGSAA
;
A
#
# COMPACT_ATOMS: atom_id res chain seq x y z
N MET A 1 24.36 4.02 43.11
CA MET A 1 23.19 3.19 42.76
C MET A 1 22.15 4.12 42.13
N GLN A 2 22.17 4.26 40.81
CA GLN A 2 21.15 5.04 40.09
C GLN A 2 19.94 4.14 39.88
N GLY A 3 18.81 4.48 40.50
CA GLY A 3 17.54 3.82 40.26
C GLY A 3 17.06 4.18 38.86
N SER A 4 17.11 3.20 37.96
CA SER A 4 16.48 3.28 36.65
C SER A 4 14.97 3.37 36.86
N GLN A 5 14.42 4.58 36.91
CA GLN A 5 12.98 4.79 36.80
C GLN A 5 12.58 4.62 35.33
N THR A 6 12.58 3.39 34.83
CA THR A 6 11.73 3.04 33.71
C THR A 6 10.31 2.96 34.27
N SER A 7 9.60 4.09 34.27
CA SER A 7 8.15 4.05 34.35
C SER A 7 7.73 3.16 33.19
N GLU A 8 7.27 1.94 33.49
CA GLU A 8 6.80 1.01 32.47
C GLU A 8 5.67 1.73 31.74
N LEU A 9 5.99 2.29 30.57
CA LEU A 9 5.00 2.92 29.72
C LEU A 9 4.02 1.79 29.40
N LYS A 10 2.81 1.89 29.95
CA LYS A 10 1.71 0.99 29.61
C LYS A 10 1.64 0.88 28.08
N ASN A 11 1.26 -0.30 27.60
CA ASN A 11 1.14 -0.52 26.17
C ASN A 11 0.20 0.57 25.61
N MET A 12 0.55 1.19 24.48
CA MET A 12 -0.23 2.29 23.90
C MET A 12 -1.72 1.92 23.74
N LEU A 13 -1.99 0.64 23.48
CA LEU A 13 -3.33 0.08 23.38
C LEU A 13 -4.14 0.26 24.67
N ASP A 14 -3.50 0.21 25.84
CA ASP A 14 -4.17 0.29 27.15
C ASP A 14 -4.81 1.66 27.41
N TYR A 15 -4.41 2.69 26.67
CA TYR A 15 -4.99 4.01 26.74
C TYR A 15 -6.26 4.16 25.90
N LEU A 16 -6.56 3.18 25.03
CA LEU A 16 -7.76 3.22 24.20
C LEU A 16 -8.98 2.70 24.97
N PRO A 17 -10.17 3.30 24.72
CA PRO A 17 -11.43 2.78 25.24
C PRO A 17 -11.62 1.29 24.92
N GLU A 18 -12.19 0.54 25.86
CA GLU A 18 -12.42 -0.91 25.76
C GLU A 18 -13.00 -1.35 24.41
N ARG A 19 -14.05 -0.65 23.97
CA ARG A 19 -14.73 -0.94 22.71
C ARG A 19 -13.81 -0.83 21.49
N ILE A 20 -12.88 0.12 21.50
CA ILE A 20 -11.93 0.31 20.40
C ILE A 20 -10.87 -0.79 20.42
N ARG A 21 -10.37 -1.17 21.60
CA ARG A 21 -9.42 -2.29 21.71
C ARG A 21 -10.01 -3.60 21.19
N GLN A 22 -11.24 -3.91 21.58
CA GLN A 22 -11.95 -5.11 21.10
C GLN A 22 -12.09 -5.12 19.57
N ALA A 23 -12.44 -3.99 18.97
CA ALA A 23 -12.55 -3.88 17.51
C ALA A 23 -11.19 -4.06 16.81
N ILE A 24 -10.11 -3.53 17.39
CA ILE A 24 -8.75 -3.70 16.88
C ILE A 24 -8.32 -5.17 16.98
N GLU A 25 -8.56 -5.82 18.12
CA GLU A 25 -8.24 -7.23 18.33
C GLU A 25 -9.01 -8.14 17.37
N GLU A 26 -10.30 -7.87 17.17
CA GLU A 26 -11.13 -8.62 16.23
C GLU A 26 -10.60 -8.49 14.79
N TYR A 27 -10.31 -7.27 14.34
CA TYR A 27 -9.76 -7.04 13.01
C TYR A 27 -8.36 -7.66 12.84
N SER A 28 -7.53 -7.55 13.87
CA SER A 28 -6.20 -8.16 13.95
C SER A 28 -6.27 -9.68 13.76
N GLN A 29 -7.18 -10.36 14.47
CA GLN A 29 -7.38 -11.81 14.36
C GLN A 29 -7.91 -12.22 12.98
N GLN A 30 -8.90 -11.50 12.45
CA GLN A 30 -9.48 -11.79 11.13
C GLN A 30 -8.47 -11.68 10.00
N ASN A 31 -7.58 -10.69 10.06
CA ASN A 31 -6.61 -10.40 9.00
C ASN A 31 -5.20 -10.92 9.30
N GLN A 32 -4.99 -11.56 10.45
CA GLN A 32 -3.69 -12.12 10.90
C GLN A 32 -2.55 -11.09 10.90
N ILE A 33 -2.87 -9.86 11.33
CA ILE A 33 -1.91 -8.75 11.46
C ILE A 33 -1.85 -8.28 12.91
N PRO A 34 -0.71 -7.76 13.39
CA PRO A 34 -0.59 -7.32 14.78
C PRO A 34 -1.50 -6.11 15.07
N PRO A 35 -2.06 -5.99 16.29
CA PRO A 35 -2.92 -4.87 16.69
C PRO A 35 -2.30 -3.49 16.46
N GLU A 36 -0.99 -3.36 16.65
CA GLU A 36 -0.25 -2.12 16.43
C GLU A 36 -0.31 -1.69 14.95
N LEU A 37 -0.17 -2.64 14.02
CA LEU A 37 -0.24 -2.37 12.59
C LEU A 37 -1.66 -1.96 12.15
N VAL A 38 -2.70 -2.49 12.80
CA VAL A 38 -4.09 -2.05 12.56
C VAL A 38 -4.24 -0.56 12.87
N ILE A 39 -3.64 -0.10 13.97
CA ILE A 39 -3.68 1.32 14.36
C ILE A 39 -2.87 2.17 13.39
N GLU A 40 -1.66 1.75 13.04
CA GLU A 40 -0.83 2.47 12.07
C GLU A 40 -1.55 2.64 10.73
N LEU A 41 -2.20 1.58 10.24
CA LEU A 41 -3.02 1.62 9.02
C LEU A 41 -4.22 2.56 9.16
N ALA A 42 -4.93 2.50 10.28
CA ALA A 42 -6.08 3.36 10.53
C ALA A 42 -5.68 4.85 10.60
N ILE A 43 -4.55 5.16 11.25
CA ILE A 43 -4.01 6.52 11.34
C ILE A 43 -3.52 6.98 9.97
N ALA A 44 -2.77 6.15 9.24
CA ALA A 44 -2.31 6.47 7.89
C ALA A 44 -3.49 6.78 6.97
N HIS A 45 -4.50 5.91 6.96
CA HIS A 45 -5.72 6.09 6.17
C HIS A 45 -6.53 7.33 6.58
N PHE A 46 -6.54 7.66 7.87
CA PHE A 46 -7.24 8.84 8.38
C PHE A 46 -6.51 10.15 8.01
N LEU A 47 -5.18 10.16 8.12
CA LEU A 47 -4.36 11.34 7.92
C LEU A 47 -4.10 11.64 6.44
N ASP A 48 -4.12 10.61 5.59
CA ASP A 48 -3.86 10.77 4.18
C ASP A 48 -5.08 10.35 3.35
N VAL A 49 -5.74 11.36 2.79
CA VAL A 49 -6.87 11.22 1.86
C VAL A 49 -6.47 10.40 0.61
N TYR A 50 -5.17 10.22 0.36
CA TYR A 50 -4.59 9.52 -0.79
C TYR A 50 -3.65 8.34 -0.43
N SER A 51 -3.38 7.96 0.83
CA SER A 51 -2.32 6.94 1.13
C SER A 51 -2.63 5.50 0.73
N VAL A 52 -3.80 5.25 0.15
CA VAL A 52 -4.19 3.95 -0.44
C VAL A 52 -4.52 4.08 -1.93
N THR A 53 -4.11 5.17 -2.58
CA THR A 53 -3.98 5.16 -4.03
C THR A 53 -2.64 4.54 -4.38
N PHE A 54 -2.63 3.65 -5.36
CA PHE A 54 -1.41 3.04 -5.90
C PHE A 54 -0.56 4.06 -6.68
N ASP A 55 -0.63 5.35 -6.39
CA ASP A 55 0.02 6.40 -7.19
C ASP A 55 1.56 6.30 -7.10
N ASP A 56 2.08 5.76 -5.98
CA ASP A 56 3.51 5.47 -5.79
C ASP A 56 3.97 4.19 -6.51
N CYS A 57 3.03 3.31 -6.84
CA CYS A 57 3.27 2.18 -7.70
C CYS A 57 3.03 2.66 -9.13
N GLN A 58 4.09 2.96 -9.89
CA GLN A 58 4.03 3.28 -11.33
C GLN A 58 3.57 2.06 -12.17
N ILE A 59 2.48 1.43 -11.77
CA ILE A 59 1.90 0.26 -12.39
C ILE A 59 0.79 0.78 -13.29
N ASP A 60 1.08 0.80 -14.59
CA ASP A 60 0.07 1.04 -15.59
C ASP A 60 -1.12 0.09 -15.37
N SER A 61 -2.33 0.62 -15.45
CA SER A 61 -3.52 -0.22 -15.34
C SER A 61 -3.52 -1.30 -16.45
N PRO A 62 -4.14 -2.47 -16.23
CA PRO A 62 -4.22 -3.52 -17.25
C PRO A 62 -4.80 -3.04 -18.60
N GLY A 63 -5.66 -2.02 -18.59
CA GLY A 63 -6.17 -1.39 -19.81
C GLY A 63 -5.10 -0.61 -20.58
N MET A 64 -4.30 0.19 -19.87
CA MET A 64 -3.19 0.95 -20.46
C MET A 64 -2.14 0.02 -21.08
N LEU A 65 -1.78 -1.05 -20.38
CA LEU A 65 -0.84 -2.07 -20.88
C LEU A 65 -1.33 -2.74 -22.17
N ARG A 66 -2.63 -3.05 -22.25
CA ARG A 66 -3.23 -3.66 -23.45
C ARG A 66 -3.18 -2.72 -24.65
N GLU A 67 -3.47 -1.44 -24.44
CA GLU A 67 -3.44 -0.45 -25.50
C GLU A 67 -2.01 -0.20 -26.00
N GLN A 68 -1.04 -0.05 -25.08
CA GLN A 68 0.38 0.09 -25.44
C GLN A 68 0.89 -1.11 -26.25
N ASN A 69 0.54 -2.34 -25.84
CA ASN A 69 0.90 -3.54 -26.59
C ASN A 69 0.31 -3.55 -28.00
N LYS A 70 -0.94 -3.12 -28.15
CA LYS A 70 -1.60 -3.05 -29.45
C LYS A 70 -0.92 -2.03 -30.37
N ILE A 71 -0.56 -0.87 -29.85
CA ILE A 71 0.17 0.16 -30.59
C ILE A 71 1.55 -0.35 -31.03
N LEU A 72 2.30 -0.96 -30.12
CA LEU A 72 3.62 -1.52 -30.43
C LEU A 72 3.55 -2.61 -31.51
N GLN A 73 2.55 -3.50 -31.46
CA GLN A 73 2.35 -4.52 -32.50
C GLN A 73 2.05 -3.90 -33.87
N ILE A 74 1.26 -2.83 -33.92
CA ILE A 74 0.98 -2.10 -35.16
C ILE A 74 2.26 -1.47 -35.72
N GLN A 75 3.09 -0.86 -34.86
CA GLN A 75 4.37 -0.27 -35.27
C GLN A 75 5.36 -1.32 -35.77
N LEU A 76 5.46 -2.46 -35.08
CA LEU A 76 6.29 -3.58 -35.51
C LEU A 76 5.84 -4.12 -36.86
N ALA A 77 4.53 -4.30 -37.06
CA ALA A 77 3.99 -4.72 -38.36
C ALA A 77 4.31 -3.68 -39.45
N ALA A 78 4.17 -2.38 -39.16
CA ALA A 78 4.50 -1.31 -40.09
C ALA A 78 6.00 -1.25 -40.42
N ALA A 79 6.88 -1.51 -39.45
CA ALA A 79 8.32 -1.56 -39.65
C ALA A 79 8.76 -2.79 -40.46
N GLN A 80 8.12 -3.93 -40.25
CA GLN A 80 8.39 -5.16 -41.02
C GLN A 80 7.91 -5.07 -42.48
N LEU A 81 6.88 -4.26 -42.75
CA LEU A 81 6.37 -4.01 -44.10
C LEU A 81 7.19 -2.96 -44.87
N ASN A 82 8.07 -2.19 -44.21
CA ASN A 82 8.96 -1.21 -44.84
C ASN A 82 10.43 -1.45 -44.43
N PRO A 83 11.10 -2.48 -44.97
CA PRO A 83 12.50 -2.78 -44.64
C PRO A 83 13.52 -1.75 -45.21
N GLY A 84 13.06 -0.72 -45.94
CA GLY A 84 13.92 0.21 -46.70
C GLY A 84 14.27 1.55 -46.04
N SER A 85 13.97 1.76 -44.75
CA SER A 85 14.29 3.04 -44.07
C SER A 85 15.51 2.99 -43.15
N ALA A 86 16.33 1.94 -43.24
CA ALA A 86 17.66 1.91 -42.64
C ALA A 86 18.70 2.15 -43.73
N ALA A 87 18.97 3.43 -44.01
CA ALA A 87 20.21 3.88 -44.63
C ALA A 87 21.23 4.18 -43.53
#